data_AF-A0A965FPK3-F1
#
_entry.id   AF-A0A965FPK3-F1
#
_cell.length_a   1.000
_cell.length_b   1.000
_cell.length_c   1.000
_cell.angle_alpha   90.00
_cell.angle_beta   90.00
_cell.angle_gamma   90.00
#
_symmetry.space_group_name_H-M   'P 1'
#
loop_
_entity.id
_entity.type
_entity.pdbx_description
1 polymer ?
#
loop_
_entity_poly.entity_id
_entity_poly.type
_entity_poly.pdbx_seq_one_letter_code
_entity_poly.pdbx_strand_id
1 'polypeptide(L)' 'MTGKNVTECTGGARAISDTDLQDRYHTHCDPRLNAEQALEMAFLVAELLKKAKLAKGRPMVEAAE' A
#
# COMPACT_ATOMS: atom_id res chain seq x y z
N MET A 1 -4.44 0.43 -8.64
CA MET A 1 -3.50 -0.65 -8.27
C MET A 1 -3.72 -1.86 -9.17
N THR A 2 -2.72 -2.73 -9.35
CA THR A 2 -2.82 -3.97 -10.13
C THR A 2 -1.95 -5.08 -9.54
N GLY A 3 -2.37 -6.34 -9.65
CA GLY A 3 -1.56 -7.51 -9.25
C GLY A 3 -0.42 -7.83 -10.22
N LYS A 4 -0.31 -7.11 -11.33
CA LYS A 4 0.79 -7.26 -12.29
C LYS A 4 2.06 -6.60 -11.76
N ASN A 5 3.21 -7.15 -12.14
CA ASN A 5 4.52 -6.56 -11.84
C ASN A 5 4.83 -5.39 -12.79
N VAL A 6 4.16 -4.25 -12.61
CA VAL A 6 4.35 -3.04 -13.41
C VAL A 6 5.36 -2.08 -12.78
N THR A 7 5.97 -1.22 -13.59
CA THR A 7 6.86 -0.13 -13.15
C THR A 7 6.21 1.21 -13.46
N GLU A 8 5.07 1.49 -12.82
CA GLU A 8 4.29 2.70 -13.08
C GLU A 8 4.49 3.77 -11.98
N CYS A 9 4.73 3.37 -10.72
CA CYS A 9 5.04 4.27 -9.61
C CYS A 9 6.48 4.07 -9.13
N THR A 10 7.18 5.17 -8.81
CA THR A 10 8.54 5.15 -8.28
C THR A 10 8.58 4.74 -6.80
N GLY A 11 9.76 4.35 -6.31
CA GLY A 11 9.98 3.95 -4.92
C GLY A 11 9.46 2.56 -4.58
N GLY A 12 8.91 2.41 -3.37
CA GLY A 12 8.56 1.13 -2.75
C GLY A 12 9.80 0.30 -2.39
N ALA A 13 9.58 -0.91 -1.86
CA ALA A 13 10.66 -1.81 -1.41
C ALA A 13 11.71 -2.15 -2.48
N ARG A 14 11.35 -2.16 -3.77
CA ARG A 14 12.28 -2.39 -4.89
C ARG A 14 13.01 -1.13 -5.38
N ALA A 15 12.71 0.03 -4.80
CA ALA A 15 13.29 1.32 -5.17
C ALA A 15 13.21 1.61 -6.69
N ILE A 16 12.00 1.51 -7.27
CA ILE A 16 11.77 1.80 -8.69
C ILE A 16 12.18 3.26 -8.98
N SER A 17 13.13 3.43 -9.90
CA SER A 17 13.60 4.74 -10.35
C SER A 17 12.80 5.26 -11.54
N ASP A 18 12.98 6.54 -11.87
CA ASP A 18 12.39 7.13 -13.09
C ASP A 18 12.81 6.38 -14.37
N THR A 19 14.04 5.84 -14.39
CA THR A 19 14.55 5.07 -15.53
C THR A 19 13.86 3.72 -15.68
N ASP A 20 13.40 3.12 -14.57
CA ASP A 20 12.72 1.83 -14.58
C ASP A 20 11.28 1.93 -15.11
N LEU A 21 10.73 3.14 -15.19
CA LEU A 21 9.36 3.35 -15.67
C LEU A 21 9.20 2.87 -17.12
N GLN A 22 10.25 2.95 -17.94
CA GLN A 22 10.17 2.55 -19.36
C GLN A 22 10.01 1.04 -19.57
N ASP A 23 10.28 0.19 -18.57
CA ASP A 23 10.24 -1.27 -18.70
C ASP A 23 8.79 -1.78 -18.83
N ARG A 24 7.91 -1.39 -17.90
CA ARG A 24 6.54 -1.94 -17.80
C ARG A 24 5.51 -0.87 -17.40
N TYR A 25 5.53 0.27 -18.11
CA TYR A 25 4.43 1.25 -18.05
C TYR A 25 3.31 0.88 -19.03
N HIS A 26 2.21 0.30 -18.54
CA HIS A 26 1.19 -0.30 -19.40
C HIS A 26 -0.15 0.46 -19.42
N THR A 27 -0.23 1.61 -18.75
CA THR A 27 -1.43 2.43 -18.67
C THR A 27 -1.23 3.75 -19.40
N HIS A 28 -2.28 4.23 -20.08
CA HIS A 28 -2.33 5.60 -20.61
C HIS A 28 -3.03 6.57 -19.66
N CYS A 29 -3.61 6.04 -18.57
CA CYS A 29 -4.16 6.82 -17.46
C CYS A 29 -3.07 7.05 -16.39
N ASP A 30 -3.49 7.36 -15.16
CA ASP A 30 -2.56 7.52 -14.04
C ASP A 30 -1.79 6.22 -13.71
N PRO A 31 -0.54 6.35 -13.24
CA PRO A 31 0.29 5.22 -12.84
C PRO A 31 -0.29 4.44 -11.65
N ARG A 32 -0.16 3.12 -11.68
CA ARG A 32 -0.73 2.23 -10.66
C ARG A 32 0.36 1.62 -9.79
N LEU A 33 0.04 1.46 -8.50
CA LEU A 33 0.82 0.58 -7.62
C LEU A 33 0.82 -0.85 -8.16
N ASN A 34 2.01 -1.46 -8.21
CA ASN A 34 2.17 -2.90 -8.43
C ASN A 34 1.82 -3.70 -7.16
N ALA A 35 1.85 -5.04 -7.26
CA ALA A 35 1.45 -5.92 -6.16
C ALA A 35 2.24 -5.69 -4.86
N GLU A 36 3.55 -5.51 -4.96
CA GLU A 36 4.41 -5.32 -3.79
C GLU A 36 4.18 -3.95 -3.13
N GLN A 37 4.11 -2.88 -3.94
CA GLN A 37 3.80 -1.54 -3.44
C GLN A 37 2.41 -1.48 -2.79
N ALA A 38 1.43 -2.20 -3.34
CA ALA A 38 0.09 -2.29 -2.77
C ALA A 38 0.08 -3.01 -1.41
N LEU A 39 0.86 -4.10 -1.26
CA LEU A 39 1.00 -4.81 0.01
C LEU A 39 1.74 -3.97 1.05
N GLU A 40 2.81 -3.29 0.66
CA GLU A 40 3.54 -2.36 1.52
C GLU A 40 2.60 -1.27 2.06
N MET A 41 1.83 -0.64 1.19
CA MET A 41 0.81 0.34 1.58
C MET A 41 -0.25 -0.26 2.52
N ALA A 42 -0.71 -1.49 2.28
CA ALA A 42 -1.68 -2.15 3.14
C ALA A 42 -1.14 -2.36 4.57
N PHE A 43 0.11 -2.79 4.71
CA PHE A 43 0.74 -2.93 6.03
C PHE A 43 0.94 -1.60 6.74
N LEU A 44 1.39 -0.55 6.02
CA LEU A 44 1.54 0.80 6.59
C LEU A 44 0.20 1.33 7.10
N VAL A 45 -0.87 1.21 6.31
CA VAL A 45 -2.23 1.61 6.70
C VAL A 45 -2.72 0.80 7.90
N ALA A 46 -2.49 -0.52 7.92
CA ALA A 46 -2.88 -1.36 9.03
C ALA A 46 -2.20 -0.94 10.35
N GLU A 47 -0.91 -0.62 10.31
CA GLU A 47 -0.17 -0.12 11.48
C GLU A 47 -0.66 1.27 11.93
N LEU A 48 -0.97 2.17 10.98
CA LEU A 48 -1.57 3.47 11.31
C LEU A 48 -2.94 3.29 12.00
N LEU A 49 -3.78 2.39 11.49
CA LEU A 49 -5.08 2.07 12.09
C LEU A 49 -4.92 1.44 13.49
N LYS A 50 -3.95 0.55 13.67
CA LYS A 50 -3.64 -0.05 14.97
C LYS A 50 -3.21 1.01 15.98
N LYS A 51 -2.29 1.90 15.60
CA LYS A 51 -1.86 3.04 16.43
C LYS A 51 -3.03 3.97 16.77
N ALA A 52 -3.87 4.30 15.80
CA ALA A 52 -5.05 5.13 16.01
C ALA A 52 -6.06 4.47 16.99
N LYS A 53 -6.27 3.16 16.90
CA LYS A 53 -7.12 2.39 17.84
C LYS A 53 -6.55 2.39 19.26
N LEU A 54 -5.24 2.24 19.42
CA LEU A 54 -4.58 2.30 20.73
C LEU A 54 -4.68 3.72 21.34
N ALA A 55 -4.49 4.75 20.53
CA ALA A 55 -4.58 6.15 20.97
C ALA A 55 -6.01 6.56 21.38
N LYS A 56 -7.05 5.99 20.75
CA LYS A 56 -8.45 6.29 21.10
C LYS A 56 -8.94 5.65 22.40
N GLY A 57 -8.18 4.71 22.98
CA GLY A 57 -8.67 3.84 24.05
C GLY A 57 -9.75 2.89 23.51
N ARG A 58 -9.57 1.58 23.66
CA ARG A 58 -10.58 0.62 23.20
C ARG A 58 -11.83 0.81 24.08
N PRO A 59 -13.04 1.08 23.55
CA PRO A 59 -14.25 0.91 24.34
C PRO A 59 -14.32 -0.57 24.74
N MET A 60 -14.43 -0.84 26.04
CA MET A 60 -14.55 -2.19 26.57
C MET A 60 -15.76 -2.86 25.92
N VAL A 61 -15.51 -3.83 25.05
CA VAL A 61 -16.59 -4.64 24.49
C VAL A 61 -16.97 -5.62 25.60
N GLU A 62 -18.02 -5.32 26.37
CA GLU A 62 -18.69 -6.32 27.18
C GLU A 62 -19.20 -7.40 26.23
N ALA A 63 -18.57 -8.57 26.29
CA ALA A 63 -19.08 -9.75 25.63
C ALA A 63 -20.43 -10.06 26.28
N ALA A 64 -21.53 -9.82 25.56
CA ALA A 64 -22.84 -10.26 25.97
C ALA A 64 -22.86 -11.81 25.91
N GLU A 65 -23.07 -12.43 27.07
CA GLU A 65 -23.51 -13.84 27.21
C GLU A 65 -24.85 -14.08 26.52
#